data_AF-A0A8H6X3P6-F1
#
_entry.id   AF-A0A8H6X3P6-F1
#
_cell.length_a   1.000
_cell.length_b   1.000
_cell.length_c   1.000
_cell.angle_alpha   90.00
_cell.angle_beta   90.00
_cell.angle_gamma   90.00
#
_symmetry.space_group_name_H-M   'P 1'
#
loop_
_entity.id
_entity.type
_entity.pdbx_description
1 polymer ?
#
loop_
_entity_poly.entity_id
_entity_poly.type
_entity_poly.pdbx_seq_one_letter_code
_entity_poly.pdbx_strand_id
1 'polypeptide(L)'
;MRVPIMIGNCDDEGTLFAYRSLNVTTDSEFVGYVQSNYLPTGASAQIARVAELYPQDPAQGSPFGTGSADELTPEFKRSAAFQGDLFFTGLRRFFLQQASNTQNTWSWLSKCGKLTPYLGAYHTSDMPLWFPTNATNPEERVAVDALINFINTLDPTVSAAPQTLHPVILWPKYQANSTALLTFSDPADINVTADDFRVQEMEYLI
;
A
#
# COMPACT_ATOMS: atom_id res chain seq x y z
N MET A 1 -10.85 -2.24 24.94
CA MET A 1 -11.91 -2.46 23.93
C MET A 1 -11.23 -2.97 22.67
N ARG A 2 -11.76 -4.01 22.03
CA ARG A 2 -11.27 -4.54 20.75
C ARG A 2 -12.35 -4.29 19.71
N VAL A 3 -12.01 -3.71 18.58
CA VAL A 3 -12.97 -3.26 17.56
C VAL A 3 -12.60 -3.89 16.21
N PRO A 4 -13.57 -4.26 15.36
CA PRO A 4 -13.25 -4.68 14.00
C PRO A 4 -12.53 -3.57 13.22
N ILE A 5 -11.64 -3.94 12.30
CA ILE A 5 -10.81 -2.98 11.56
C ILE A 5 -10.83 -3.28 10.07
N MET A 6 -10.97 -2.24 9.26
CA MET A 6 -10.69 -2.23 7.84
C MET A 6 -9.60 -1.20 7.57
N ILE A 7 -8.50 -1.61 6.93
CA ILE A 7 -7.33 -0.75 6.66
C ILE A 7 -6.70 -1.13 5.33
N GLY A 8 -6.09 -0.19 4.62
CA GLY A 8 -5.40 -0.48 3.38
C GLY A 8 -4.49 0.65 2.94
N ASN A 9 -3.91 0.49 1.77
CA ASN A 9 -2.94 1.41 1.18
C ASN A 9 -3.15 1.51 -0.33
N CYS A 10 -2.63 2.58 -0.93
CA CYS A 10 -2.33 2.59 -2.35
C CYS A 10 -1.06 1.75 -2.63
N ASP A 11 -0.88 1.27 -3.87
CA ASP A 11 0.28 0.44 -4.24
C ASP A 11 1.60 1.24 -4.21
N ASP A 12 1.54 2.53 -4.55
CA ASP A 12 2.68 3.41 -4.75
C ASP A 12 2.68 4.61 -3.78
N GLU A 13 2.32 4.39 -2.51
CA GLU A 13 2.18 5.43 -1.45
C GLU A 13 3.32 6.46 -1.43
N GLY A 14 4.57 6.00 -1.61
CA GLY A 14 5.75 6.83 -1.42
C GLY A 14 6.07 7.78 -2.58
N THR A 15 5.48 7.63 -3.76
CA THR A 15 5.89 8.37 -4.97
C THR A 15 5.65 9.87 -4.83
N LEU A 16 4.53 10.28 -4.23
CA LEU A 16 4.22 11.68 -3.97
C LEU A 16 5.25 12.34 -3.03
N PHE A 17 5.75 11.59 -2.04
CA PHE A 17 6.72 12.09 -1.06
C PHE A 17 8.14 12.15 -1.62
N ALA A 18 8.50 11.21 -2.51
CA ALA A 18 9.81 11.15 -3.17
C ALA A 18 10.13 12.37 -4.06
N TYR A 19 9.14 13.20 -4.43
CA TYR A 19 9.39 14.50 -5.05
C TYR A 19 10.23 15.45 -4.17
N ARG A 20 10.30 15.21 -2.86
CA ARG A 20 11.13 15.99 -1.94
C ARG A 20 12.60 15.58 -1.92
N SER A 21 12.95 14.46 -2.57
CA SER A 21 14.31 13.92 -2.62
C SER A 21 14.88 13.89 -4.04
N LEU A 22 14.41 14.74 -4.95
CA LEU A 22 14.90 14.78 -6.34
C LEU A 22 16.37 15.22 -6.48
N ASN A 23 16.97 15.78 -5.42
CA ASN A 23 18.39 16.06 -5.37
C ASN A 23 19.25 14.83 -5.01
N VAL A 24 18.62 13.69 -4.66
CA VAL A 24 19.29 12.42 -4.40
C VAL A 24 19.40 11.66 -5.72
N THR A 25 20.62 11.39 -6.17
CA THR A 25 20.89 10.87 -7.52
C THR A 25 21.94 9.75 -7.56
N THR A 26 22.57 9.45 -6.42
CA THR A 26 23.55 8.37 -6.28
C THR A 26 23.27 7.52 -5.05
N ASP A 27 23.77 6.29 -5.05
CA ASP A 27 23.64 5.38 -3.91
C ASP A 27 24.18 5.98 -2.60
N SER A 28 25.31 6.69 -2.68
CA SER A 28 25.89 7.38 -1.51
C SER A 28 25.00 8.51 -0.99
N GLU A 29 24.32 9.23 -1.88
CA GLU A 29 23.37 10.27 -1.50
C GLU A 29 22.10 9.65 -0.91
N PHE A 30 21.63 8.50 -1.42
CA PHE A 30 20.51 7.77 -0.84
C PHE A 30 20.82 7.32 0.60
N VAL A 31 21.98 6.69 0.81
CA VAL A 31 22.45 6.31 2.16
C VAL A 31 22.53 7.52 3.08
N GLY A 32 23.11 8.63 2.62
CA GLY A 32 23.19 9.88 3.37
C GLY A 32 21.81 10.48 3.67
N TYR A 33 20.89 10.41 2.72
CA TYR A 33 19.51 10.86 2.86
C TYR A 33 18.75 10.05 3.91
N VAL A 34 18.87 8.72 3.87
CA VAL A 34 18.24 7.81 4.85
C VAL A 34 18.77 8.08 6.26
N GLN A 35 20.10 8.15 6.44
CA GLN A 35 20.72 8.46 7.74
C GLN A 35 20.24 9.83 8.25
N SER A 36 20.32 10.88 7.44
CA SER A 36 20.06 12.24 7.93
C SER A 36 18.59 12.53 8.24
N ASN A 37 17.65 11.93 7.51
CA ASN A 37 16.22 12.28 7.62
C ASN A 37 15.38 11.28 8.41
N TYR A 38 15.79 10.01 8.47
CA TYR A 38 14.96 8.95 9.07
C TYR A 38 15.66 8.26 10.24
N LEU A 39 16.96 8.02 10.12
CA LEU A 39 17.73 7.29 11.13
C LEU A 39 19.00 8.07 11.55
N PRO A 40 18.86 9.28 12.14
CA PRO A 40 20.01 10.14 12.45
C PRO A 40 21.00 9.51 13.43
N THR A 41 20.53 8.61 14.29
CA THR A 41 21.33 7.85 15.25
C THR A 41 21.53 6.38 14.84
N GLY A 42 21.11 6.00 13.64
CA GLY A 42 21.25 4.64 13.12
C GLY A 42 22.72 4.26 12.92
N ALA A 43 23.06 3.00 13.18
CA ALA A 43 24.39 2.48 12.90
C ALA A 43 24.59 2.35 11.37
N SER A 44 25.81 2.59 10.89
CA SER A 44 26.10 2.51 9.44
C SER A 44 25.73 1.17 8.81
N ALA A 45 25.87 0.06 9.57
CA ALA A 45 25.45 -1.26 9.13
C ALA A 45 23.93 -1.36 8.92
N GLN A 46 23.13 -0.62 9.68
CA GLN A 46 21.68 -0.61 9.51
C GLN A 46 21.28 0.13 8.25
N ILE A 47 21.89 1.30 7.98
CA ILE A 47 21.60 2.05 6.76
C ILE A 47 22.09 1.32 5.52
N ALA A 48 23.27 0.68 5.59
CA ALA A 48 23.75 -0.18 4.52
C ALA A 48 22.75 -1.32 4.22
N ARG A 49 22.16 -1.91 5.26
CA ARG A 49 21.14 -2.95 5.08
C ARG A 49 19.85 -2.42 4.44
N VAL A 50 19.43 -1.18 4.75
CA VAL A 50 18.33 -0.53 4.02
C VAL A 50 18.68 -0.37 2.54
N ALA A 51 19.90 0.08 2.23
CA ALA A 51 20.36 0.25 0.85
C ALA A 51 20.45 -1.08 0.07
N GLU A 52 20.75 -2.19 0.74
CA GLU A 52 20.72 -3.54 0.15
C GLU A 52 19.29 -4.02 -0.13
N LEU A 53 18.36 -3.79 0.81
CA LEU A 53 16.96 -4.22 0.70
C LEU A 53 16.16 -3.38 -0.31
N TYR A 54 16.52 -2.12 -0.47
CA TYR A 54 15.97 -1.22 -1.49
C TYR A 54 17.08 -0.90 -2.48
N PRO A 55 17.30 -1.71 -3.53
CA PRO A 55 18.38 -1.49 -4.49
C PRO A 55 18.09 -0.31 -5.43
N GLN A 56 19.15 0.21 -6.07
CA GLN A 56 19.04 1.27 -7.08
C GLN A 56 18.33 0.82 -8.37
N ASP A 57 18.20 -0.49 -8.62
CA ASP A 57 17.51 -1.01 -9.80
C ASP A 57 16.07 -0.48 -9.90
N PRO A 58 15.74 0.36 -10.92
CA PRO A 58 14.45 1.02 -10.99
C PRO A 58 13.28 0.05 -11.17
N ALA A 59 13.52 -1.16 -11.66
CA ALA A 59 12.49 -2.19 -11.78
C ALA A 59 11.96 -2.67 -10.43
N GLN A 60 12.73 -2.48 -9.35
CA GLN A 60 12.35 -2.84 -7.97
C GLN A 60 11.75 -1.67 -7.19
N GLY A 61 11.80 -0.44 -7.73
CA GLY A 61 11.28 0.75 -7.08
C GLY A 61 9.81 1.08 -7.41
N SER A 62 9.28 2.12 -6.76
CA SER A 62 7.92 2.62 -6.93
C SER A 62 7.88 3.81 -7.91
N PRO A 63 6.98 3.90 -8.91
CA PRO A 63 5.83 3.03 -9.15
C PRO A 63 6.19 1.58 -9.46
N PHE A 64 5.62 0.65 -8.70
CA PHE A 64 5.97 -0.77 -8.78
C PHE A 64 5.46 -1.40 -10.08
N GLY A 65 6.21 -2.34 -10.65
CA GLY A 65 5.79 -3.07 -11.85
C GLY A 65 5.91 -2.29 -13.16
N THR A 66 6.54 -1.11 -13.16
CA THR A 66 6.75 -0.29 -14.38
C THR A 66 8.16 -0.44 -15.00
N GLY A 67 8.98 -1.36 -14.49
CA GLY A 67 10.36 -1.53 -14.97
C GLY A 67 11.19 -0.26 -14.78
N SER A 68 11.90 0.19 -15.81
CA SER A 68 12.65 1.45 -15.78
C SER A 68 11.83 2.69 -16.15
N ALA A 69 10.52 2.55 -16.41
CA ALA A 69 9.66 3.71 -16.64
C ALA A 69 9.44 4.48 -15.33
N ASP A 70 9.03 5.75 -15.46
CA ASP A 70 8.67 6.63 -14.34
C ASP A 70 9.85 7.02 -13.41
N GLU A 71 11.08 6.81 -13.86
CA GLU A 71 12.29 7.19 -13.12
C GLU A 71 12.64 8.67 -13.35
N LEU A 72 12.23 9.55 -12.42
CA LEU A 72 12.54 10.98 -12.49
C LEU A 72 14.02 11.29 -12.26
N THR A 73 14.66 10.53 -11.37
CA THR A 73 16.10 10.56 -11.07
C THR A 73 16.57 9.14 -10.77
N PRO A 74 17.88 8.84 -10.82
CA PRO A 74 18.39 7.49 -10.57
C PRO A 74 18.05 6.88 -9.20
N GLU A 75 17.54 7.68 -8.25
CA GLU A 75 17.14 7.22 -6.91
C GLU A 75 15.67 7.49 -6.61
N PHE A 76 14.91 8.06 -7.56
CA PHE A 76 13.50 8.45 -7.34
C PHE A 76 12.66 7.24 -6.96
N LYS A 77 12.72 6.18 -7.77
CA LYS A 77 11.87 5.00 -7.55
C LYS A 77 12.26 4.23 -6.29
N ARG A 78 13.55 4.17 -6.01
CA ARG A 78 14.09 3.60 -4.76
C ARG A 78 13.61 4.37 -3.54
N SER A 79 13.73 5.71 -3.57
CA SER A 79 13.27 6.60 -2.50
C SER A 79 11.77 6.48 -2.27
N ALA A 80 10.98 6.35 -3.35
CA ALA A 80 9.54 6.15 -3.27
C ALA A 80 9.18 4.79 -2.66
N ALA A 81 9.85 3.70 -3.05
CA ALA A 81 9.59 2.38 -2.46
C ALA A 81 9.91 2.36 -0.95
N PHE A 82 11.08 2.89 -0.55
CA PHE A 82 11.48 3.00 0.84
C PHE A 82 10.48 3.83 1.67
N GLN A 83 10.11 5.01 1.20
CA GLN A 83 9.18 5.90 1.93
C GLN A 83 7.77 5.33 2.03
N GLY A 84 7.26 4.71 0.96
CA GLY A 84 5.94 4.09 0.95
C GLY A 84 5.84 2.93 1.94
N ASP A 85 6.86 2.07 1.97
CA ASP A 85 6.90 0.95 2.90
C ASP A 85 7.12 1.42 4.35
N LEU A 86 8.01 2.39 4.59
CA LEU A 86 8.32 2.90 5.93
C LEU A 86 7.10 3.57 6.61
N PHE A 87 6.35 4.39 5.87
CA PHE A 87 5.29 5.20 6.48
C PHE A 87 3.89 4.60 6.39
N PHE A 88 3.67 3.66 5.49
CA PHE A 88 2.32 3.19 5.17
C PHE A 88 2.25 1.67 5.12
N THR A 89 2.88 1.07 4.10
CA THR A 89 2.59 -0.32 3.74
C THR A 89 3.19 -1.32 4.72
N GLY A 90 4.43 -1.09 5.18
CA GLY A 90 5.07 -1.92 6.20
C GLY A 90 4.36 -1.80 7.55
N LEU A 91 3.99 -0.58 7.95
CA LEU A 91 3.25 -0.35 9.20
C LEU A 91 1.85 -0.98 9.18
N ARG A 92 1.12 -0.94 8.04
CA ARG A 92 -0.15 -1.66 7.88
C ARG A 92 0.04 -3.15 8.12
N ARG A 93 1.04 -3.77 7.47
CA ARG A 93 1.31 -5.21 7.61
C ARG A 93 1.67 -5.57 9.05
N PHE A 94 2.60 -4.85 9.65
CA PHE A 94 2.98 -5.05 11.05
C PHE A 94 1.77 -4.94 11.99
N PHE A 95 0.96 -3.89 11.81
CA PHE A 95 -0.24 -3.68 12.60
C PHE A 95 -1.23 -4.84 12.45
N LEU A 96 -1.50 -5.29 11.23
CA LEU A 96 -2.43 -6.39 10.94
C LEU A 96 -1.96 -7.73 11.49
N GLN A 97 -0.65 -8.02 11.43
CA GLN A 97 -0.07 -9.23 12.03
C GLN A 97 -0.36 -9.33 13.53
N GLN A 98 -0.46 -8.20 14.24
CA GLN A 98 -0.80 -8.17 15.66
C GLN A 98 -2.32 -8.12 15.89
N ALA A 99 -3.01 -7.19 15.22
CA ALA A 99 -4.44 -6.93 15.40
C ALA A 99 -5.30 -8.16 15.07
N SER A 100 -4.99 -8.87 13.98
CA SER A 100 -5.76 -10.03 13.51
C SER A 100 -5.85 -11.18 14.53
N ASN A 101 -4.91 -11.26 15.48
CA ASN A 101 -4.93 -12.26 16.54
C ASN A 101 -6.02 -12.02 17.59
N THR A 102 -6.61 -10.82 17.62
CA THR A 102 -7.49 -10.41 18.73
C THR A 102 -8.82 -9.80 18.30
N GLN A 103 -8.93 -9.34 17.05
CA GLN A 103 -10.14 -8.76 16.48
C GLN A 103 -10.26 -9.10 15.00
N ASN A 104 -11.46 -9.03 14.45
CA ASN A 104 -11.66 -9.21 13.01
C ASN A 104 -11.02 -8.05 12.26
N THR A 105 -10.19 -8.37 11.28
CA THR A 105 -9.50 -7.38 10.46
C THR A 105 -9.67 -7.70 8.99
N TRP A 106 -9.80 -6.68 8.14
CA TRP A 106 -9.81 -6.78 6.69
C TRP A 106 -8.79 -5.81 6.11
N SER A 107 -8.06 -6.26 5.10
CA SER A 107 -7.08 -5.44 4.41
C SER A 107 -7.46 -5.23 2.95
N TRP A 108 -7.12 -4.08 2.40
CA TRP A 108 -7.22 -3.80 0.97
C TRP A 108 -5.95 -3.14 0.41
N LEU A 109 -5.80 -3.19 -0.91
CA LEU A 109 -4.75 -2.54 -1.69
C LEU A 109 -5.38 -1.87 -2.91
N SER A 110 -5.13 -0.58 -3.12
CA SER A 110 -5.56 0.12 -4.32
C SER A 110 -4.42 0.22 -5.33
N LYS A 111 -4.61 -0.40 -6.49
CA LYS A 111 -3.85 -0.19 -7.72
C LYS A 111 -4.61 0.72 -8.70
N CYS A 112 -5.69 1.36 -8.26
CA CYS A 112 -6.42 2.31 -9.10
C CYS A 112 -5.55 3.55 -9.39
N GLY A 113 -5.55 3.99 -10.65
CA GLY A 113 -4.69 5.05 -11.14
C GLY A 113 -3.27 4.61 -11.45
N LYS A 114 -3.00 3.29 -11.62
CA LYS A 114 -1.64 2.76 -11.81
C LYS A 114 -0.88 3.39 -12.98
N LEU A 115 -1.59 3.89 -13.99
CA LEU A 115 -1.02 4.53 -15.18
C LEU A 115 -0.74 6.03 -15.00
N THR A 116 -0.92 6.60 -13.81
CA THR A 116 -0.58 8.01 -13.54
C THR A 116 0.94 8.20 -13.69
N PRO A 117 1.43 9.01 -14.66
CA PRO A 117 2.85 9.16 -14.91
C PRO A 117 3.62 9.58 -13.66
N TYR A 118 4.77 8.96 -13.42
CA TYR A 118 5.66 9.15 -12.26
C TYR A 118 5.10 8.76 -10.88
N LEU A 119 3.77 8.76 -10.73
CA LEU A 119 3.09 8.59 -9.46
C LEU A 119 2.56 7.18 -9.24
N GLY A 120 2.08 6.50 -10.29
CA GLY A 120 1.37 5.24 -10.14
C GLY A 120 0.07 5.39 -9.34
N ALA A 121 -0.32 4.34 -8.61
CA ALA A 121 -1.39 4.41 -7.62
C ALA A 121 -0.83 5.06 -6.34
N TYR A 122 -0.69 6.39 -6.39
CA TYR A 122 -0.01 7.18 -5.37
C TYR A 122 -0.88 7.42 -4.13
N HIS A 123 -0.28 7.97 -3.08
CA HIS A 123 -0.99 8.40 -1.87
C HIS A 123 -2.19 9.27 -2.21
N THR A 124 -3.39 8.90 -1.76
CA THR A 124 -4.71 9.52 -2.04
C THR A 124 -5.36 9.20 -3.40
N SER A 125 -4.74 8.39 -4.26
CA SER A 125 -5.35 7.99 -5.54
C SER A 125 -6.59 7.10 -5.35
N ASP A 126 -6.74 6.48 -4.18
CA ASP A 126 -7.87 5.67 -3.76
C ASP A 126 -9.09 6.48 -3.31
N MET A 127 -8.98 7.81 -3.16
CA MET A 127 -10.07 8.66 -2.70
C MET A 127 -11.40 8.45 -3.43
N PRO A 128 -11.44 8.27 -4.77
CA PRO A 128 -12.68 7.94 -5.48
C PRO A 128 -13.32 6.63 -5.02
N LEU A 129 -12.55 5.64 -4.55
CA LEU A 129 -13.10 4.37 -4.03
C LEU A 129 -14.02 4.61 -2.83
N TRP A 130 -13.64 5.53 -1.93
CA TRP A 130 -14.36 5.78 -0.67
C TRP A 130 -15.32 6.96 -0.76
N PHE A 131 -15.04 7.90 -1.66
CA PHE A 131 -15.83 9.09 -1.94
C PHE A 131 -16.17 9.11 -3.44
N PRO A 132 -17.16 8.32 -3.85
CA PRO A 132 -17.41 8.00 -5.25
C PRO A 132 -17.73 9.25 -6.05
N THR A 133 -17.10 9.37 -7.22
CA THR A 133 -17.36 10.42 -8.19
C THR A 133 -18.15 9.89 -9.39
N ASN A 134 -18.17 8.56 -9.57
CA ASN A 134 -18.87 7.89 -10.64
C ASN A 134 -19.56 6.62 -10.12
N ALA A 135 -20.88 6.71 -9.89
CA ALA A 135 -21.69 5.59 -9.40
C ALA A 135 -21.79 4.37 -10.35
N THR A 136 -21.25 4.46 -11.57
CA THR A 136 -21.16 3.33 -12.50
C THR A 136 -19.78 2.66 -12.52
N ASN A 137 -18.78 3.25 -11.85
CA ASN A 137 -17.47 2.63 -11.69
C ASN A 137 -17.58 1.41 -10.75
N PRO A 138 -17.22 0.19 -11.21
CA PRO A 138 -17.33 -1.02 -10.40
C PRO A 138 -16.50 -0.99 -9.11
N GLU A 139 -15.28 -0.48 -9.16
CA GLU A 139 -14.35 -0.39 -8.04
C GLU A 139 -14.88 0.55 -6.94
N GLU A 140 -15.36 1.74 -7.32
CA GLU A 140 -16.02 2.69 -6.42
C GLU A 140 -17.28 2.08 -5.78
N ARG A 141 -18.11 1.38 -6.58
CA ARG A 141 -19.31 0.69 -6.06
C ARG A 141 -18.97 -0.36 -5.01
N VAL A 142 -17.99 -1.23 -5.27
CA VAL A 142 -17.58 -2.26 -4.31
C VAL A 142 -17.06 -1.65 -3.02
N ALA A 143 -16.19 -0.65 -3.12
CA ALA A 143 -15.58 -0.02 -1.96
C ALA A 143 -16.62 0.69 -1.08
N VAL A 144 -17.56 1.42 -1.68
CA VAL A 144 -18.66 2.08 -0.97
C VAL A 144 -19.61 1.07 -0.33
N ASP A 145 -20.01 0.02 -1.05
CA ASP A 145 -20.87 -1.03 -0.50
C ASP A 145 -20.20 -1.72 0.70
N ALA A 146 -18.91 -2.05 0.58
CA ALA A 146 -18.14 -2.65 1.66
C ALA A 146 -18.02 -1.71 2.88
N LEU A 147 -17.79 -0.41 2.66
CA LEU A 147 -17.74 0.59 3.73
C LEU A 147 -19.10 0.73 4.44
N ILE A 148 -20.20 0.80 3.68
CA ILE A 148 -21.56 0.86 4.24
C ILE A 148 -21.88 -0.40 5.04
N ASN A 149 -21.55 -1.58 4.51
CA ASN A 149 -21.72 -2.84 5.22
C ASN A 149 -20.93 -2.84 6.52
N PHE A 150 -19.64 -2.51 6.47
CA PHE A 150 -18.77 -2.48 7.65
C PHE A 150 -19.29 -1.53 8.74
N ILE A 151 -19.79 -0.35 8.38
CA ILE A 151 -20.36 0.61 9.33
C ILE A 151 -21.61 0.05 10.03
N ASN A 152 -22.46 -0.68 9.31
CA ASN A 152 -23.74 -1.16 9.83
C ASN A 152 -23.66 -2.53 10.52
N THR A 153 -22.73 -3.39 10.10
CA THR A 153 -22.68 -4.80 10.51
C THR A 153 -21.36 -5.20 11.14
N LEU A 154 -20.35 -4.31 11.11
CA LEU A 154 -18.96 -4.57 11.51
C LEU A 154 -18.26 -5.67 10.68
N ASP A 155 -18.79 -5.96 9.49
CA ASP A 155 -18.26 -6.90 8.51
C ASP A 155 -18.52 -6.38 7.09
N PRO A 156 -17.49 -6.09 6.27
CA PRO A 156 -17.67 -5.52 4.93
C PRO A 156 -18.40 -6.47 3.96
N THR A 157 -18.49 -7.76 4.29
CA THR A 157 -19.11 -8.80 3.46
C THR A 157 -20.56 -9.11 3.83
N VAL A 158 -21.04 -8.61 4.98
CA VAL A 158 -22.41 -8.82 5.43
C VAL A 158 -23.27 -7.64 4.99
N SER A 159 -24.17 -7.90 4.05
CA SER A 159 -25.10 -6.92 3.51
C SER A 159 -25.98 -6.30 4.61
N ALA A 160 -25.95 -4.97 4.69
CA ALA A 160 -26.84 -4.20 5.56
C ALA A 160 -28.23 -3.96 4.96
N ALA A 161 -28.41 -4.16 3.64
CA ALA A 161 -29.67 -3.90 2.94
C ALA A 161 -29.85 -4.82 1.71
N PRO A 162 -31.09 -5.23 1.37
CA PRO A 162 -31.36 -6.16 0.25
C PRO A 162 -30.87 -5.71 -1.14
N GLN A 163 -30.45 -4.45 -1.28
CA GLN A 163 -30.03 -3.82 -2.53
C GLN A 163 -28.51 -3.66 -2.70
N THR A 164 -27.68 -4.09 -1.74
CA THR A 164 -26.22 -4.16 -1.95
C THR A 164 -25.94 -5.35 -2.88
N LEU A 165 -26.20 -5.16 -4.16
CA LEU A 165 -25.95 -6.10 -5.23
C LEU A 165 -24.44 -6.16 -5.47
N HIS A 166 -23.75 -7.09 -4.82
CA HIS A 166 -22.48 -7.56 -5.35
C HIS A 166 -22.52 -9.06 -5.56
N PRO A 167 -22.06 -9.60 -6.70
CA PRO A 167 -21.59 -10.97 -6.74
C PRO A 167 -20.55 -11.10 -5.63
N VAL A 168 -20.67 -12.16 -4.84
CA VAL A 168 -19.89 -12.46 -3.63
C VAL A 168 -18.40 -12.39 -3.91
N ILE A 169 -17.81 -11.18 -3.90
CA ILE A 169 -16.37 -11.04 -3.79
C ILE A 169 -16.09 -11.43 -2.35
N LEU A 170 -15.57 -12.64 -2.17
CA LEU A 170 -15.12 -13.12 -0.87
C LEU A 170 -13.97 -12.21 -0.44
N TRP A 171 -14.24 -11.22 0.40
CA TRP A 171 -13.20 -10.45 1.07
C TRP A 171 -12.84 -11.18 2.37
N PRO A 172 -11.77 -12.00 2.37
CA PRO A 172 -11.40 -12.75 3.56
C PRO A 172 -10.97 -11.80 4.68
N LYS A 173 -11.22 -12.23 5.92
CA LYS A 173 -10.55 -11.63 7.07
C LYS A 173 -9.05 -11.85 6.91
N TYR A 174 -8.28 -10.81 7.17
CA TYR A 174 -6.84 -10.91 7.28
C TYR A 174 -6.47 -11.77 8.48
N GLN A 175 -5.55 -12.71 8.28
CA GLN A 175 -5.00 -13.55 9.34
C GLN A 175 -3.47 -13.57 9.23
N ALA A 176 -2.77 -13.52 10.37
CA ALA A 176 -1.30 -13.54 10.39
C ALA A 176 -0.68 -14.79 9.72
N ASN A 177 -1.42 -15.90 9.64
CA ASN A 177 -1.01 -17.16 9.00
C ASN A 177 -1.62 -17.38 7.60
N SER A 178 -2.47 -16.45 7.12
CA SER A 178 -3.10 -16.49 5.80
C SER A 178 -3.38 -15.04 5.37
N THR A 179 -2.34 -14.39 4.85
CA THR A 179 -2.32 -12.95 4.60
C THR A 179 -2.96 -12.66 3.24
N ALA A 180 -4.28 -12.48 3.24
CA ALA A 180 -5.06 -12.12 2.05
C ALA A 180 -5.64 -10.71 2.17
N LEU A 181 -5.68 -9.98 1.06
CA LEU A 181 -6.28 -8.65 0.96
C LEU A 181 -7.14 -8.53 -0.30
N LEU A 182 -8.06 -7.56 -0.29
CA LEU A 182 -8.83 -7.19 -1.47
C LEU A 182 -8.04 -6.16 -2.29
N THR A 183 -7.73 -6.48 -3.55
CA THR A 183 -7.05 -5.56 -4.46
C THR A 183 -8.04 -4.95 -5.44
N PHE A 184 -8.05 -3.62 -5.52
CA PHE A 184 -8.76 -2.85 -6.53
C PHE A 184 -7.78 -2.45 -7.64
N SER A 185 -8.08 -2.72 -8.90
CA SER A 185 -7.28 -2.26 -10.04
C SER A 185 -8.19 -1.71 -11.14
N ASP A 186 -7.70 -0.74 -11.90
CA ASP A 186 -8.38 -0.19 -13.07
C ASP A 186 -7.65 -0.53 -14.39
N PRO A 187 -8.38 -0.84 -15.49
CA PRO A 187 -9.85 -0.96 -15.56
C PRO A 187 -10.37 -2.21 -14.83
N ALA A 188 -11.45 -2.04 -14.05
CA ALA A 188 -12.23 -3.02 -13.28
C ALA A 188 -11.65 -4.45 -13.18
N ASP A 189 -10.70 -4.61 -12.26
CA ASP A 189 -10.23 -5.91 -11.78
C ASP A 189 -10.14 -5.90 -10.24
N ILE A 190 -11.08 -6.60 -9.60
CA ILE A 190 -11.22 -6.63 -8.14
C ILE A 190 -11.05 -8.07 -7.68
N ASN A 191 -9.91 -8.37 -7.06
CA ASN A 191 -9.51 -9.73 -6.73
C ASN A 191 -8.93 -9.84 -5.31
N VAL A 192 -8.95 -11.05 -4.76
CA VAL A 192 -8.19 -11.36 -3.54
C VAL A 192 -6.76 -11.68 -3.95
N THR A 193 -5.79 -10.99 -3.36
CA THR A 193 -4.36 -11.25 -3.56
C THR A 193 -3.67 -11.50 -2.23
N ALA A 194 -2.45 -12.05 -2.30
CA ALA A 194 -1.63 -12.27 -1.12
C ALA A 194 -0.93 -10.96 -0.69
N ASP A 195 -0.87 -10.73 0.62
CA ASP A 195 -0.07 -9.67 1.22
C ASP A 195 1.32 -10.19 1.58
N ASP A 196 2.07 -10.58 0.55
CA ASP A 196 3.38 -11.27 0.64
C ASP A 196 4.50 -10.57 -0.15
N PHE A 197 4.24 -9.38 -0.69
CA PHE A 197 5.23 -8.58 -1.41
C PHE A 197 6.18 -7.85 -0.45
N ARG A 198 7.47 -7.79 -0.78
CA ARG A 198 8.50 -7.04 -0.04
C ARG A 198 8.55 -7.33 1.48
N VAL A 199 8.39 -8.59 1.86
CA VAL A 199 8.32 -8.99 3.29
C VAL A 199 9.61 -8.67 4.03
N GLN A 200 10.77 -9.00 3.46
CA GLN A 200 12.06 -8.82 4.14
C GLN A 200 12.40 -7.34 4.32
N GLU A 201 12.06 -6.53 3.32
CA GLU A 201 12.25 -5.10 3.30
C GLU A 201 11.42 -4.44 4.40
N MET A 202 10.11 -4.72 4.44
CA MET A 202 9.21 -4.15 5.45
C MET A 202 9.52 -4.64 6.87
N GLU A 203 9.84 -5.92 7.06
CA GLU A 203 10.21 -6.46 8.38
C GLU A 203 11.47 -5.80 8.94
N TYR A 204 12.40 -5.35 8.08
CA TYR A 204 13.61 -4.67 8.51
C TYR A 204 13.38 -3.22 8.96
N LEU A 205 12.32 -2.57 8.46
CA LEU A 205 12.00 -1.17 8.75
C LEU A 205 11.25 -0.95 10.08
N ILE A 206 10.73 -2.02 10.70
CA ILE A 206 9.83 -1.97 11.86
C ILE A 206 10.57 -2.28 13.17
#